data_AF-A0A2H6MXD7-F1
#
_entry.id   AF-A0A2H6MXD7-F1
#
_cell.length_a   1.000
_cell.length_b   1.000
_cell.length_c   1.000
_cell.angle_alpha   90.00
_cell.angle_beta   90.00
_cell.angle_gamma   90.00
#
_symmetry.space_group_name_H-M   'P 1'
#
loop_
_entity.id
_entity.type
_entity.pdbx_description
1 polymer ?
#
loop_
_entity_poly.entity_id
_entity_poly.type
_entity_poly.pdbx_seq_one_letter_code
_entity_poly.pdbx_strand_id
1 'polypeptide(L)'
;EYMGGELPQGFARLSAIYGGNYMLNKPIEEIVVENGKVVGVKSEGEIARCKQLICDPSYIPDRVKKVGEVIRVICILNHPIKNTNDANSCQIIIPQNQVNRKSDIYICMISSAHNVAAQGKYIAIVSTTVETNEPEKEIKPAMDLLEPIEQKFEGISDLFSPNDLGRESQIFISRSYDATTHFETTCDDIKDIYKRMMGSEFDFEEMKRKKNDIYGEEEQQ
;
A
#
# COMPACT_ATOMS: atom_id res chain seq x y z
N GLU A 1 -8.66 14.00 9.34
CA GLU A 1 -8.15 13.66 7.99
C GLU A 1 -8.40 12.17 7.75
N TYR A 2 -9.12 11.79 6.69
CA TYR A 2 -9.70 10.44 6.50
C TYR A 2 -8.71 9.32 6.07
N MET A 3 -7.43 9.45 6.43
CA MET A 3 -6.37 8.41 6.31
C MET A 3 -6.14 7.83 4.90
N GLY A 4 -5.59 6.61 4.81
CA GLY A 4 -4.93 6.05 3.61
C GLY A 4 -5.78 5.96 2.35
N GLY A 5 -7.11 5.99 2.45
CA GLY A 5 -8.00 6.03 1.29
C GLY A 5 -7.99 7.38 0.56
N GLU A 6 -7.60 8.47 1.23
CA GLU A 6 -7.53 9.80 0.62
C GLU A 6 -6.33 9.95 -0.32
N LEU A 7 -5.25 9.19 -0.09
CA LEU A 7 -4.05 9.25 -0.92
C LEU A 7 -4.34 8.81 -2.38
N PRO A 8 -4.90 7.60 -2.64
CA PRO A 8 -5.31 7.22 -3.99
C PRO A 8 -6.34 8.19 -4.61
N GLN A 9 -7.28 8.71 -3.82
CA GLN A 9 -8.26 9.69 -4.30
C GLN A 9 -7.61 10.99 -4.76
N GLY A 10 -6.63 11.50 -3.99
CA GLY A 10 -5.84 12.66 -4.34
C GLY A 10 -5.07 12.46 -5.65
N PHE A 11 -4.45 11.30 -5.84
CA PHE A 11 -3.76 10.96 -7.09
C PHE A 11 -4.72 10.77 -8.27
N ALA A 12 -5.91 10.19 -8.05
CA ALA A 12 -6.94 10.08 -9.08
C ALA A 12 -7.41 11.46 -9.56
N ARG A 13 -7.65 12.38 -8.61
CA ARG A 13 -7.97 13.78 -8.93
C ARG A 13 -6.84 14.48 -9.66
N LEU A 14 -5.59 14.30 -9.22
CA LEU A 14 -4.43 14.88 -9.89
C LEU A 14 -4.34 14.41 -11.33
N SER A 15 -4.48 13.11 -11.58
CA SER A 15 -4.48 12.55 -12.93
C SER A 15 -5.62 13.10 -13.78
N ALA A 16 -6.81 13.31 -13.22
CA ALA A 16 -7.93 13.93 -13.93
C ALA A 16 -7.63 15.36 -14.39
N ILE A 17 -6.90 16.14 -13.61
CA ILE A 17 -6.45 17.49 -14.01
C ILE A 17 -5.57 17.44 -15.26
N TYR A 18 -4.76 16.39 -15.41
CA TYR A 18 -3.92 16.16 -16.59
C TYR A 18 -4.61 15.35 -17.69
N GLY A 19 -5.95 15.25 -17.67
CA GLY A 19 -6.74 14.59 -18.71
C GLY A 19 -6.91 13.08 -18.57
N GLY A 20 -6.46 12.49 -17.46
CA GLY A 20 -6.73 11.09 -17.12
C GLY A 20 -8.18 10.86 -16.72
N ASN A 21 -8.67 9.63 -16.88
CA ASN A 21 -9.98 9.23 -16.35
C ASN A 21 -9.85 7.89 -15.63
N TYR A 22 -10.36 7.81 -14.40
CA TYR A 22 -10.30 6.60 -13.58
C TYR A 22 -11.59 5.81 -13.78
N MET A 23 -11.46 4.57 -14.24
CA MET A 23 -12.58 3.66 -14.46
C MET A 23 -12.64 2.64 -13.33
N LEU A 24 -13.62 2.79 -12.43
CA LEU A 24 -13.92 1.80 -11.39
C LEU A 24 -14.99 0.81 -11.89
N ASN A 25 -15.05 -0.37 -11.27
CA ASN A 25 -15.96 -1.45 -11.66
C ASN A 25 -15.85 -1.85 -13.15
N LYS A 26 -14.63 -1.77 -13.70
CA LYS A 26 -14.33 -2.14 -15.08
C LYS A 26 -13.44 -3.38 -15.09
N PRO A 27 -13.99 -4.58 -15.36
CA PRO A 27 -13.24 -5.83 -15.26
C PRO A 27 -12.23 -5.95 -16.40
N ILE A 28 -11.03 -6.45 -16.08
CA ILE A 28 -10.02 -6.76 -17.09
C ILE A 28 -10.16 -8.21 -17.52
N GLU A 29 -10.46 -8.43 -18.81
CA GLU A 29 -10.61 -9.76 -19.39
C GLU A 29 -9.25 -10.35 -19.79
N GLU A 30 -8.38 -9.53 -20.39
CA GLU A 30 -7.12 -9.99 -20.96
C GLU A 30 -6.09 -8.85 -21.01
N ILE A 31 -4.83 -9.17 -20.68
CA ILE A 31 -3.67 -8.32 -21.00
C ILE A 31 -3.12 -8.80 -22.34
N VAL A 32 -3.26 -7.97 -23.38
CA VAL A 32 -2.89 -8.34 -24.75
C VAL A 32 -1.39 -8.17 -24.94
N VAL A 33 -0.71 -9.27 -25.28
CA VAL A 33 0.75 -9.34 -25.47
C VAL A 33 1.06 -9.84 -26.88
N GLU A 34 1.85 -9.07 -27.64
CA GLU A 34 2.32 -9.43 -28.97
C GLU A 34 3.86 -9.41 -28.98
N ASN A 35 4.50 -10.45 -29.55
CA ASN A 35 5.97 -10.58 -29.58
C ASN A 35 6.64 -10.42 -28.20
N GLY A 36 5.98 -10.93 -27.16
CA GLY A 36 6.46 -10.84 -25.77
C GLY A 36 6.27 -9.49 -25.10
N LYS A 37 5.73 -8.47 -25.79
CA LYS A 37 5.49 -7.11 -25.25
C LYS A 37 4.00 -6.81 -25.10
N VAL A 38 3.63 -6.06 -24.06
CA VAL A 38 2.26 -5.57 -23.93
C VAL A 38 1.93 -4.61 -25.06
N VAL A 39 0.72 -4.74 -25.58
CA VAL A 39 0.17 -3.86 -26.62
C VAL A 39 -1.19 -3.28 -26.24
N GLY A 40 -1.83 -3.78 -25.19
CA GLY A 40 -3.09 -3.26 -24.71
C GLY A 40 -3.73 -4.10 -23.62
N VAL A 41 -4.91 -3.68 -23.19
CA VAL A 41 -5.74 -4.39 -22.22
C VAL A 41 -7.16 -4.48 -22.79
N LYS A 42 -7.76 -5.68 -22.69
CA LYS A 42 -9.13 -5.95 -23.11
C LYS A 42 -10.08 -5.88 -21.92
N SER A 43 -11.18 -5.17 -22.09
CA SER A 43 -12.24 -5.03 -21.09
C SER A 43 -13.57 -4.80 -21.79
N GLU A 44 -14.59 -5.59 -21.43
CA GLU A 44 -15.96 -5.48 -21.94
C GLU A 44 -16.02 -5.56 -23.49
N GLY A 45 -15.20 -6.44 -24.08
CA GLY A 45 -15.09 -6.61 -25.53
C GLY A 45 -14.25 -5.55 -26.27
N GLU A 46 -13.83 -4.46 -25.62
CA GLU A 46 -13.00 -3.41 -26.20
C GLU A 46 -11.53 -3.56 -25.82
N ILE A 47 -10.61 -3.11 -26.70
CA ILE A 47 -9.16 -3.13 -26.45
C ILE A 47 -8.63 -1.70 -26.38
N ALA A 48 -8.13 -1.32 -25.21
CA ALA A 48 -7.36 -0.10 -25.01
C ALA A 48 -5.87 -0.39 -25.28
N ARG A 49 -5.29 0.21 -26.33
CA ARG A 49 -3.88 0.00 -26.69
C ARG A 49 -2.95 0.85 -25.82
N CYS A 50 -1.82 0.27 -25.42
CA CYS A 50 -0.79 0.96 -24.64
C CYS A 50 0.61 0.46 -25.02
N LYS A 51 1.63 1.27 -24.69
CA LYS A 51 3.06 0.90 -24.89
C LYS A 51 3.68 0.26 -23.65
N GLN A 52 3.15 0.60 -22.48
CA GLN A 52 3.58 0.15 -21.17
C GLN A 52 2.33 -0.07 -20.32
N LEU A 53 2.38 -1.05 -19.42
CA LEU A 53 1.33 -1.36 -18.47
C LEU A 53 1.91 -1.37 -17.06
N ILE A 54 1.26 -0.68 -16.13
CA ILE A 54 1.53 -0.79 -14.69
C ILE A 54 0.34 -1.51 -14.05
N CYS A 55 0.60 -2.48 -13.19
CA CYS A 55 -0.45 -3.19 -12.47
C CYS A 55 0.05 -3.74 -11.12
N ASP A 56 -0.86 -4.10 -10.24
CA ASP A 56 -0.54 -4.90 -9.05
C ASP A 56 -0.57 -6.42 -9.37
N PRO A 57 -0.03 -7.28 -8.48
CA PRO A 57 0.07 -8.72 -8.70
C PRO A 57 -1.24 -9.44 -9.11
N SER A 58 -2.40 -8.95 -8.68
CA SER A 58 -3.70 -9.62 -8.91
C SER A 58 -4.10 -9.66 -10.38
N TYR A 59 -3.62 -8.72 -11.20
CA TYR A 59 -3.95 -8.66 -12.63
C TYR A 59 -3.15 -9.65 -13.48
N ILE A 60 -2.05 -10.19 -12.98
CA ILE A 60 -1.17 -11.08 -13.76
C ILE A 60 -0.47 -12.14 -12.89
N PRO A 61 -1.25 -13.09 -12.32
CA PRO A 61 -0.75 -14.07 -11.35
C PRO A 61 0.41 -14.93 -11.88
N ASP A 62 0.48 -15.18 -13.19
CA ASP A 62 1.52 -16.01 -13.81
C ASP A 62 2.91 -15.33 -13.87
N ARG A 63 3.01 -14.01 -13.60
CA ARG A 63 4.27 -13.26 -13.63
C ARG A 63 4.76 -12.80 -12.25
N VAL A 64 4.15 -13.32 -11.19
CA VAL A 64 4.54 -13.03 -9.81
C VAL A 64 4.90 -14.31 -9.07
N LYS A 65 5.65 -14.17 -7.97
CA LYS A 65 5.89 -15.25 -7.01
C LYS A 65 5.42 -14.83 -5.63
N LYS A 66 4.90 -15.79 -4.87
CA LYS A 66 4.66 -15.62 -3.44
C LYS A 66 6.00 -15.51 -2.72
N VAL A 67 6.18 -14.46 -1.93
CA VAL A 67 7.42 -14.17 -1.18
C VAL A 67 7.22 -14.22 0.34
N GLY A 68 5.98 -14.35 0.80
CA GLY A 68 5.65 -14.44 2.22
C GLY A 68 4.15 -14.30 2.45
N GLU A 69 3.78 -14.18 3.72
CA GLU A 69 2.41 -13.93 4.18
C GLU A 69 2.46 -12.90 5.30
N VAL A 70 1.41 -12.10 5.43
CA VAL A 70 1.25 -11.13 6.52
C VAL A 70 -0.08 -11.38 7.20
N ILE A 71 -0.06 -11.50 8.51
CA ILE A 71 -1.27 -11.43 9.34
C ILE A 71 -1.55 -9.96 9.66
N ARG A 72 -2.81 -9.54 9.51
CA ARG A 72 -3.31 -8.25 9.97
C ARG A 72 -4.54 -8.48 10.84
N VAL A 73 -4.54 -7.88 12.03
CA VAL A 73 -5.67 -7.91 12.95
C VAL A 73 -6.11 -6.50 13.27
N ILE A 74 -7.33 -6.17 12.87
CA ILE A 74 -7.98 -4.89 13.14
C ILE A 74 -8.78 -5.05 14.44
N CYS A 75 -8.42 -4.28 15.45
CA CYS A 75 -9.05 -4.29 16.77
C CYS A 75 -9.80 -2.98 17.00
N ILE A 76 -11.08 -3.07 17.37
CA ILE A 76 -11.87 -1.93 17.85
C ILE A 76 -11.75 -1.88 19.37
N LEU A 77 -11.33 -0.72 19.88
CA LEU A 77 -11.19 -0.45 21.31
C LEU A 77 -12.09 0.70 21.73
N ASN A 78 -12.48 0.70 23.00
CA ASN A 78 -13.22 1.79 23.66
C ASN A 78 -12.33 2.58 24.65
N HIS A 79 -11.01 2.40 24.56
CA HIS A 79 -10.01 3.07 25.40
C HIS A 79 -8.71 3.29 24.60
N PRO A 80 -7.88 4.28 24.98
CA PRO A 80 -6.53 4.40 24.44
C PRO A 80 -5.67 3.22 24.88
N ILE A 81 -4.61 2.92 24.14
CA ILE A 81 -3.66 1.86 24.52
C ILE A 81 -2.96 2.27 25.81
N LYS A 82 -2.86 1.35 26.78
CA LYS A 82 -2.18 1.59 28.07
C LYS A 82 -0.75 2.05 27.85
N ASN A 83 -0.24 2.90 28.75
CA ASN A 83 1.12 3.44 28.72
C ASN A 83 1.46 4.28 27.48
N THR A 84 0.45 4.83 26.78
CA THR A 84 0.66 5.76 25.65
C THR A 84 0.33 7.21 26.00
N ASN A 85 0.15 7.52 27.30
CA ASN A 85 -0.27 8.84 27.79
C ASN A 85 -1.59 9.32 27.14
N ASP A 86 -2.57 8.41 27.07
CA ASP A 86 -3.89 8.61 26.47
C ASP A 86 -3.84 9.19 25.05
N ALA A 87 -2.85 8.76 24.26
CA ALA A 87 -2.69 9.22 22.89
C ALA A 87 -3.92 8.87 22.04
N ASN A 88 -4.29 9.80 21.15
CA ASN A 88 -5.37 9.60 20.17
C ASN A 88 -4.89 8.85 18.91
N SER A 89 -3.58 8.71 18.75
CA SER A 89 -2.93 7.90 17.73
C SER A 89 -1.50 7.57 18.17
N CYS A 90 -1.01 6.39 17.83
CA CYS A 90 0.39 6.03 18.07
C CYS A 90 0.86 4.94 17.12
N GLN A 91 2.18 4.83 17.02
CA GLN A 91 2.86 3.68 16.43
C GLN A 91 3.63 2.96 17.53
N ILE A 92 3.46 1.66 17.64
CA ILE A 92 4.22 0.78 18.53
C ILE A 92 4.93 -0.24 17.66
N ILE A 93 6.23 -0.38 17.88
CA ILE A 93 7.05 -1.40 17.23
C ILE A 93 7.50 -2.34 18.33
N ILE A 94 7.25 -3.63 18.16
CA ILE A 94 7.75 -4.69 19.02
C ILE A 94 8.90 -5.35 18.26
N PRO A 95 10.17 -5.04 18.60
CA PRO A 95 11.31 -5.54 17.85
C PRO A 95 11.39 -7.06 17.96
N GLN A 96 11.70 -7.71 16.84
CA GLN A 96 11.77 -9.16 16.68
C GLN A 96 12.59 -9.87 17.77
N ASN A 97 13.68 -9.25 18.22
CA ASN A 97 14.57 -9.79 19.25
C ASN A 97 13.93 -9.83 20.65
N GLN A 98 12.95 -8.96 20.93
CA GLN A 98 12.22 -8.93 22.21
C GLN A 98 11.17 -10.04 22.32
N VAL A 99 10.75 -10.60 21.19
CA VAL A 99 9.71 -11.63 21.09
C VAL A 99 10.20 -12.91 20.44
N ASN A 100 11.53 -13.07 20.28
CA ASN A 100 12.19 -14.24 19.69
C ASN A 100 11.66 -14.60 18.29
N ARG A 101 11.51 -13.58 17.43
CA ARG A 101 11.06 -13.69 16.04
C ARG A 101 12.14 -13.26 15.06
N LYS A 102 11.89 -13.47 13.76
CA LYS A 102 12.72 -12.94 12.67
C LYS A 102 12.18 -11.65 12.06
N SER A 103 10.95 -11.28 12.42
CA SER A 103 10.22 -10.12 11.92
C SER A 103 9.58 -9.37 13.08
N ASP A 104 9.60 -8.05 12.99
CA ASP A 104 8.96 -7.16 13.97
C ASP A 104 7.43 -7.33 13.95
N ILE A 105 6.78 -6.93 15.04
CA ILE A 105 5.32 -6.77 15.11
C ILE A 105 5.02 -5.28 15.22
N TYR A 106 4.14 -4.79 14.38
CA TYR A 106 3.73 -3.39 14.33
C TYR A 106 2.31 -3.23 14.87
N ILE A 107 2.08 -2.14 15.60
CA ILE A 107 0.75 -1.67 15.97
C ILE A 107 0.62 -0.22 15.53
N CYS A 108 -0.34 0.05 14.65
CA CYS A 108 -0.76 1.41 14.33
C CYS A 108 -2.14 1.64 14.94
N MET A 109 -2.24 2.62 15.83
CA MET A 109 -3.49 3.00 16.46
C MET A 109 -3.90 4.40 16.05
N ILE A 110 -5.16 4.54 15.71
CA ILE A 110 -5.85 5.74 15.24
C ILE A 110 -7.24 5.77 15.87
N SER A 111 -7.89 6.93 15.89
CA SER A 111 -9.16 7.11 16.61
C SER A 111 -10.07 8.11 15.91
N SER A 112 -11.18 8.46 16.56
CA SER A 112 -12.09 9.51 16.09
C SER A 112 -11.40 10.85 15.82
N ALA A 113 -10.25 11.14 16.43
CA ALA A 113 -9.45 12.33 16.12
C ALA A 113 -9.01 12.41 14.64
N HIS A 114 -8.96 11.26 13.95
CA HIS A 114 -8.64 11.15 12.53
C HIS A 114 -9.89 10.92 11.67
N ASN A 115 -11.10 11.03 12.24
CA ASN A 115 -12.38 10.79 11.55
C ASN A 115 -12.51 9.39 10.93
N VAL A 116 -11.81 8.39 11.48
CA VAL A 116 -11.84 6.99 11.01
C VAL A 116 -12.71 6.09 11.88
N ALA A 117 -13.14 6.58 13.04
CA ALA A 117 -13.95 5.85 14.01
C ALA A 117 -14.98 6.79 14.67
N ALA A 118 -16.04 6.23 15.23
CA ALA A 118 -17.00 6.97 16.04
C ALA A 118 -16.34 7.55 17.30
N GLN A 119 -16.94 8.59 17.89
CA GLN A 119 -16.40 9.24 19.09
C GLN A 119 -16.18 8.25 20.24
N GLY A 120 -14.99 8.32 20.86
CA GLY A 120 -14.60 7.42 21.95
C GLY A 120 -14.17 6.02 21.50
N LYS A 121 -14.04 5.78 20.18
CA LYS A 121 -13.53 4.53 19.62
C LYS A 121 -12.14 4.72 19.03
N TYR A 122 -11.37 3.64 19.13
CA TYR A 122 -10.01 3.51 18.59
C TYR A 122 -9.94 2.29 17.68
N ILE A 123 -9.16 2.38 16.61
CA ILE A 123 -8.84 1.30 15.70
C ILE A 123 -7.35 1.04 15.86
N ALA A 124 -6.99 -0.13 16.37
CA ALA A 124 -5.61 -0.60 16.45
C ALA A 124 -5.41 -1.72 15.43
N ILE A 125 -4.46 -1.55 14.52
CA ILE A 125 -4.13 -2.54 13.49
C ILE A 125 -2.79 -3.15 13.88
N VAL A 126 -2.80 -4.45 14.15
CA VAL A 126 -1.61 -5.27 14.42
C VAL A 126 -1.19 -5.97 13.14
N SER A 127 0.10 -5.93 12.81
CA SER A 127 0.64 -6.64 11.64
C SER A 127 2.03 -7.22 11.87
N THR A 128 2.28 -8.39 11.29
CA THR A 128 3.62 -9.02 11.22
C THR A 128 3.69 -10.00 10.05
N THR A 129 4.91 -10.28 9.58
CA THR A 129 5.16 -11.37 8.62
C THR A 129 4.93 -12.72 9.31
N VAL A 130 4.22 -13.63 8.67
CA VAL A 130 3.96 -14.97 9.21
C VAL A 130 5.22 -15.82 9.17
N GLU A 131 5.56 -16.46 10.30
CA GLU A 131 6.75 -17.32 10.44
C GLU A 131 6.41 -18.78 10.76
N THR A 132 5.16 -19.06 11.17
CA THR A 132 4.71 -20.37 11.65
C THR A 132 3.34 -20.74 11.09
N ASN A 133 2.89 -21.97 11.36
CA ASN A 133 1.55 -22.43 11.00
C ASN A 133 0.47 -21.97 12.00
N GLU A 134 0.82 -21.17 13.01
CA GLU A 134 -0.12 -20.63 14.00
C GLU A 134 -0.03 -19.09 14.08
N PRO A 135 -0.42 -18.34 13.03
CA PRO A 135 -0.19 -16.90 12.91
C PRO A 135 -0.80 -16.07 14.07
N GLU A 136 -1.95 -16.50 14.59
CA GLU A 136 -2.61 -15.87 15.74
C GLU A 136 -1.74 -15.85 17.01
N LYS A 137 -0.89 -16.87 17.21
CA LYS A 137 0.00 -16.93 18.39
C LYS A 137 1.16 -15.97 18.26
N GLU A 138 1.58 -15.67 17.03
CA GLU A 138 2.71 -14.79 16.74
C GLU A 138 2.45 -13.34 17.19
N ILE A 139 1.20 -12.90 17.09
CA ILE A 139 0.78 -11.54 17.44
C ILE A 139 0.35 -11.39 18.90
N LYS A 140 0.34 -12.48 19.69
CA LYS A 140 -0.12 -12.45 21.09
C LYS A 140 0.51 -11.32 21.92
N PRO A 141 1.84 -11.06 21.86
CA PRO A 141 2.45 -9.97 22.62
C PRO A 141 1.85 -8.59 22.30
N ALA A 142 1.42 -8.36 21.06
CA ALA A 142 0.72 -7.14 20.67
C ALA A 142 -0.72 -7.12 21.16
N MET A 143 -1.44 -8.25 21.03
CA MET A 143 -2.84 -8.35 21.46
C MET A 143 -3.00 -8.12 22.97
N ASP A 144 -2.08 -8.65 23.78
CA ASP A 144 -2.08 -8.45 25.24
C ASP A 144 -1.99 -6.95 25.64
N LEU A 145 -1.38 -6.10 24.80
CA LEU A 145 -1.30 -4.65 25.03
C LEU A 145 -2.64 -3.92 24.77
N LEU A 146 -3.51 -4.51 23.96
CA LEU A 146 -4.75 -3.89 23.49
C LEU A 146 -5.96 -4.22 24.37
N GLU A 147 -5.86 -5.21 25.25
CA GLU A 147 -7.00 -5.66 26.06
C GLU A 147 -7.50 -4.59 27.07
N PRO A 148 -8.84 -4.42 27.23
CA PRO A 148 -9.92 -5.20 26.59
C PRO A 148 -10.28 -4.81 25.13
N ILE A 149 -10.41 -5.81 24.25
CA ILE A 149 -10.82 -5.61 22.85
C ILE A 149 -12.34 -5.79 22.68
N GLU A 150 -13.01 -4.83 22.04
CA GLU A 150 -14.46 -4.89 21.80
C GLU A 150 -14.83 -5.79 20.62
N GLN A 151 -14.04 -5.70 19.54
CA GLN A 151 -14.19 -6.56 18.37
C GLN A 151 -12.85 -6.72 17.65
N LYS A 152 -12.62 -7.89 17.07
CA LYS A 152 -11.44 -8.15 16.22
C LYS A 152 -11.84 -8.67 14.84
N PHE A 153 -11.11 -8.24 13.82
CA PHE A 153 -11.21 -8.73 12.45
C PHE A 153 -9.83 -9.15 11.98
N GLU A 154 -9.70 -10.41 11.59
CA GLU A 154 -8.42 -11.01 11.22
C GLU A 154 -8.39 -11.33 9.72
N GLY A 155 -7.24 -11.09 9.10
CA GLY A 155 -6.98 -11.48 7.73
C GLY A 155 -5.50 -11.81 7.53
N ILE A 156 -5.26 -12.89 6.79
CA ILE A 156 -3.93 -13.24 6.30
C ILE A 156 -3.88 -12.92 4.82
N SER A 157 -2.79 -12.29 4.37
CA SER A 157 -2.60 -11.92 2.97
C SER A 157 -1.27 -12.44 2.45
N ASP A 158 -1.31 -13.08 1.29
CA ASP A 158 -0.13 -13.47 0.55
C ASP A 158 0.61 -12.23 0.03
N LEU A 159 1.93 -12.23 0.17
CA LEU A 159 2.80 -11.22 -0.42
C LEU A 159 3.37 -11.73 -1.74
N PHE A 160 3.28 -10.92 -2.78
CA PHE A 160 3.79 -11.21 -4.10
C PHE A 160 4.85 -10.20 -4.54
N SER A 161 5.77 -10.69 -5.36
CA SER A 161 6.81 -9.88 -6.01
C SER A 161 6.93 -10.28 -7.49
N PRO A 162 7.22 -9.33 -8.40
CA PRO A 162 7.42 -9.64 -9.82
C PRO A 162 8.56 -10.64 -10.05
N ASN A 163 8.32 -11.59 -10.95
CA ASN A 163 9.39 -12.40 -11.58
C ASN A 163 9.90 -11.76 -12.88
N ASP A 164 9.10 -10.87 -13.48
CA ASP A 164 9.43 -10.08 -14.66
C ASP A 164 9.58 -8.61 -14.27
N LEU A 165 10.76 -8.04 -14.52
CA LEU A 165 11.04 -6.63 -14.21
C LEU A 165 10.42 -5.65 -15.22
N GLY A 166 9.81 -6.13 -16.30
CA GLY A 166 9.07 -5.30 -17.25
C GLY A 166 9.93 -4.66 -18.34
N ARG A 167 11.25 -4.83 -18.33
CA ARG A 167 12.15 -4.20 -19.33
C ARG A 167 11.91 -4.71 -20.74
N GLU A 168 11.66 -6.00 -20.89
CA GLU A 168 11.36 -6.60 -22.20
C GLU A 168 9.86 -6.56 -22.48
N SER A 169 9.06 -7.04 -21.52
CA SER A 169 7.60 -7.16 -21.66
C SER A 169 6.83 -5.85 -21.64
N GLN A 170 7.44 -4.79 -21.11
CA GLN A 170 6.79 -3.50 -20.85
C GLN A 170 5.61 -3.60 -19.87
N ILE A 171 5.58 -4.64 -19.04
CA ILE A 171 4.62 -4.84 -17.94
C ILE A 171 5.35 -4.64 -16.62
N PHE A 172 5.02 -3.60 -15.89
CA PHE A 172 5.66 -3.21 -14.65
C PHE A 172 4.74 -3.50 -13.47
N ILE A 173 5.05 -4.57 -12.76
CA ILE A 173 4.23 -5.04 -11.64
C ILE A 173 4.79 -4.47 -10.34
N SER A 174 3.90 -4.00 -9.46
CA SER A 174 4.25 -3.60 -8.10
C SER A 174 4.39 -4.80 -7.16
N ARG A 175 4.97 -4.58 -5.99
CA ARG A 175 5.01 -5.56 -4.89
C ARG A 175 3.75 -5.42 -4.03
N SER A 176 3.39 -6.51 -3.35
CA SER A 176 2.37 -6.45 -2.30
C SER A 176 2.86 -5.60 -1.12
N TYR A 177 1.93 -4.90 -0.45
CA TYR A 177 2.22 -4.16 0.78
C TYR A 177 2.64 -5.11 1.91
N ASP A 178 3.82 -4.85 2.49
CA ASP A 178 4.38 -5.63 3.58
C ASP A 178 3.69 -5.35 4.93
N ALA A 179 4.24 -5.89 6.02
CA ALA A 179 3.68 -5.77 7.36
C ALA A 179 3.95 -4.41 8.03
N THR A 180 4.79 -3.55 7.46
CA THR A 180 5.19 -2.30 8.09
C THR A 180 4.03 -1.30 8.13
N THR A 181 4.02 -0.42 9.13
CA THR A 181 2.97 0.60 9.33
C THR A 181 3.36 1.97 8.79
N HIS A 182 4.41 2.04 7.97
CA HIS A 182 4.89 3.25 7.29
C HIS A 182 5.15 2.97 5.80
N PHE A 183 5.36 4.02 5.00
CA PHE A 183 5.38 3.91 3.54
C PHE A 183 6.79 3.78 2.92
N GLU A 184 7.83 3.48 3.71
CA GLU A 184 9.21 3.54 3.18
C GLU A 184 9.45 2.50 2.09
N THR A 185 9.15 1.23 2.36
CA THR A 185 9.28 0.13 1.38
C THR A 185 8.35 0.30 0.18
N THR A 186 7.18 0.90 0.40
CA THR A 186 6.26 1.30 -0.68
C THR A 186 6.87 2.39 -1.55
N CYS A 187 7.49 3.42 -0.97
CA CYS A 187 8.18 4.47 -1.72
C CYS A 187 9.34 3.90 -2.55
N ASP A 188 10.06 2.92 -2.02
CA ASP A 188 11.15 2.27 -2.73
C ASP A 188 10.64 1.46 -3.93
N ASP A 189 9.51 0.77 -3.79
CA ASP A 189 8.88 0.07 -4.92
C ASP A 189 8.40 1.06 -6.01
N ILE A 190 7.83 2.21 -5.62
CA ILE A 190 7.44 3.27 -6.57
C ILE A 190 8.66 3.79 -7.35
N LYS A 191 9.77 4.09 -6.66
CA LYS A 191 11.01 4.55 -7.31
C LYS A 191 11.59 3.48 -8.24
N ASP A 192 11.58 2.22 -7.81
CA ASP A 192 12.05 1.09 -8.62
C ASP A 192 11.20 0.92 -9.89
N ILE A 193 9.87 0.93 -9.78
CA ILE A 193 8.96 0.89 -10.94
C ILE A 193 9.26 2.06 -11.89
N TYR A 194 9.33 3.29 -11.37
CA TYR A 194 9.64 4.47 -12.18
C TYR A 194 10.95 4.31 -12.94
N LYS A 195 12.01 3.86 -12.26
CA LYS A 195 13.32 3.63 -12.86
C LYS A 195 13.28 2.55 -13.94
N ARG A 196 12.56 1.44 -13.70
CA ARG A 196 12.39 0.36 -14.68
C ARG A 196 11.64 0.83 -15.92
N MET A 197 10.64 1.71 -15.76
CA MET A 197 9.82 2.25 -16.84
C MET A 197 10.54 3.31 -17.67
N MET A 198 11.15 4.29 -17.01
CA MET A 198 11.70 5.48 -17.63
C MET A 198 13.17 5.30 -18.04
N GLY A 199 13.87 4.32 -17.46
CA GLY A 199 15.29 4.06 -17.71
C GLY A 199 16.24 4.99 -16.95
N SER A 200 15.73 5.90 -16.11
CA SER A 200 16.50 6.84 -15.29
C SER A 200 15.97 6.90 -13.85
N GLU A 201 16.80 7.35 -12.92
CA GLU A 201 16.37 7.62 -11.54
C GLU A 201 15.26 8.69 -11.51
N PHE A 202 14.44 8.64 -10.46
CA PHE A 202 13.47 9.68 -10.20
C PHE A 202 14.15 10.93 -9.63
N ASP A 203 14.05 12.06 -10.33
CA ASP A 203 14.60 13.33 -9.87
C ASP A 203 13.50 14.20 -9.23
N PHE A 204 13.58 14.35 -7.90
CA PHE A 204 12.65 15.18 -7.14
C PHE A 204 12.79 16.68 -7.46
N GLU A 205 13.94 17.16 -7.93
CA GLU A 205 14.16 18.57 -8.25
C GLU A 205 13.54 18.96 -9.60
N GLU A 206 13.49 18.04 -10.56
CA GLU A 206 12.81 18.26 -11.84
C GLU A 206 11.31 18.52 -11.64
N MET A 207 10.67 17.83 -10.68
CA MET A 207 9.27 18.08 -10.32
C MET A 207 9.02 19.47 -9.75
N LYS A 208 9.94 20.01 -8.95
CA LYS A 208 9.82 21.37 -8.39
C LYS A 208 9.87 22.42 -9.51
N ARG A 209 10.75 22.23 -10.50
CA ARG A 209 10.87 23.15 -11.65
C ARG A 209 9.59 23.20 -12.49
N LYS A 210 8.99 22.04 -12.82
CA LYS A 210 7.73 22.00 -13.60
C LYS A 210 6.53 22.59 -12.84
N LYS A 211 6.55 22.59 -11.51
CA LYS A 211 5.46 23.17 -10.70
C LYS A 211 5.39 24.70 -10.87
N ASN A 212 6.54 25.36 -11.02
CA ASN A 212 6.62 26.81 -11.26
C ASN A 212 6.07 27.18 -12.64
N ASP A 213 6.24 26.32 -13.65
CA ASP A 213 5.72 26.54 -15.00
C ASP A 213 4.18 26.33 -15.09
N ILE A 214 3.59 25.53 -14.19
CA ILE A 214 2.17 25.18 -14.23
C ILE A 214 1.32 26.13 -13.38
N TYR A 215 1.85 26.61 -12.25
CA TYR A 215 1.09 27.46 -11.35
C TYR A 215 1.40 28.95 -11.44
N GLY A 216 2.51 29.36 -12.05
CA GLY A 216 2.94 30.76 -12.13
C GLY A 216 3.11 31.37 -10.72
N GLU A 217 4.32 31.75 -10.33
CA GLU A 217 4.43 32.65 -9.19
C GLU A 217 3.75 33.97 -9.59
N GLU A 218 2.65 34.33 -8.92
CA GLU A 218 2.30 35.75 -8.80
C GLU A 218 3.44 36.37 -7.99
N GLU A 219 4.39 36.97 -8.70
CA GLU A 219 5.38 37.87 -8.11
C GLU A 219 4.62 38.93 -7.31
N GLN A 220 4.63 38.81 -5.98
CA GLN A 220 4.25 39.90 -5.09
C GLN A 220 5.35 40.96 -5.18
N GLN A 221 5.10 42.01 -5.98
CA GLN A 221 5.70 43.33 -5.80
C GLN A 221 4.89 44.15 -4.80
#